data_AF-A0A9E4H194-F1
#
_entry.id   AF-A0A9E4H194-F1
#
_cell.length_a   1.000
_cell.length_b   1.000
_cell.length_c   1.000
_cell.angle_alpha   90.00
_cell.angle_beta   90.00
_cell.angle_gamma   90.00
#
_symmetry.space_group_name_H-M   'P 1'
#
loop_
_entity.id
_entity.type
_entity.pdbx_description
1 polymer ?
#
loop_
_entity_poly.entity_id
_entity_poly.type
_entity_poly.pdbx_seq_one_letter_code
_entity_poly.pdbx_strand_id
1 'polypeptide(L)'
;MKKLLVTLTFSLPFLVFAQSDIEGPNLVTLPVSNITSTSATSGGDILSDGGNFIFSRGVVWDLVMDPTLDTNAGMMSNGQGTGQHDVTMNGLSPNTQYYVRAFAQDFTGEWYGGNVSFQTATASIGELNDVWVAIGPNPTAGRITIRWENNDQIERIELYDLYGRIVREARVNGSHELEWDLSALAAGNYLVRWESEQYQGVVRLIKK
;
A
#
# COMPACT_ATOMS: atom_id res chain seq x y z
N MET A 1 -60.80 71.00 13.54
CA MET A 1 -59.34 70.83 13.37
C MET A 1 -59.06 69.35 13.10
N LYS A 2 -58.80 68.94 11.85
CA LYS A 2 -58.50 67.55 11.50
C LYS A 2 -57.00 67.31 11.73
N LYS A 3 -56.65 66.37 12.63
CA LYS A 3 -55.26 65.94 12.84
C LYS A 3 -54.84 65.08 11.66
N LEU A 4 -53.83 65.54 10.92
CA LEU A 4 -53.18 64.79 9.84
C LEU A 4 -52.22 63.78 10.48
N LEU A 5 -52.46 62.49 10.29
CA LEU A 5 -51.57 61.43 10.77
C LEU A 5 -50.54 61.16 9.66
N VAL A 6 -49.28 61.54 9.90
CA VAL A 6 -48.15 61.23 9.01
C VAL A 6 -47.44 60.00 9.56
N THR A 7 -47.60 58.87 8.89
CA THR A 7 -46.84 57.64 9.21
C THR A 7 -45.50 57.68 8.49
N LEU A 8 -44.41 57.85 9.26
CA LEU A 8 -43.04 57.76 8.76
C LEU A 8 -42.62 56.28 8.79
N THR A 9 -42.44 55.64 7.64
CA THR A 9 -41.89 54.28 7.56
C THR A 9 -40.36 54.36 7.55
N PHE A 10 -39.73 53.92 8.62
CA PHE A 10 -38.27 53.75 8.68
C PHE A 10 -37.92 52.37 8.10
N SER A 11 -37.31 52.34 6.91
CA SER A 11 -36.73 51.13 6.33
C SER A 11 -35.34 50.92 6.95
N LEU A 12 -35.21 49.92 7.82
CA LEU A 12 -33.91 49.49 8.32
C LEU A 12 -33.17 48.76 7.18
N PRO A 13 -31.90 49.11 6.88
CA PRO A 13 -31.14 48.32 5.92
C PRO A 13 -30.97 46.91 6.48
N PHE A 14 -31.47 45.92 5.73
CA PHE A 14 -31.23 44.51 6.03
C PHE A 14 -29.74 44.25 5.86
N LEU A 15 -29.03 44.00 6.97
CA LEU A 15 -27.63 43.63 6.93
C LEU A 15 -27.55 42.22 6.33
N VAL A 16 -27.19 42.14 5.05
CA VAL A 16 -26.88 40.85 4.42
C VAL A 16 -25.53 40.40 4.99
N PHE A 17 -25.54 39.48 5.94
CA PHE A 17 -24.35 38.69 6.23
C PHE A 17 -24.12 37.80 5.02
N ALA A 18 -23.07 38.07 4.24
CA ALA A 18 -22.61 37.12 3.25
C ALA A 18 -22.23 35.84 4.00
N GLN A 19 -22.94 34.75 3.74
CA GLN A 19 -22.53 33.43 4.17
C GLN A 19 -21.21 33.16 3.44
N SER A 20 -20.09 33.12 4.18
CA SER A 20 -18.83 32.68 3.60
C SER A 20 -19.04 31.23 3.18
N ASP A 21 -19.08 30.97 1.87
CA ASP A 21 -18.97 29.61 1.38
C ASP A 21 -17.68 29.05 1.97
N ILE A 22 -17.78 27.93 2.72
CA ILE A 22 -16.61 27.22 3.20
C ILE A 22 -15.95 26.67 1.94
N GLU A 23 -14.94 27.38 1.45
CA GLU A 23 -14.13 26.93 0.34
C GLU A 23 -13.25 25.80 0.89
N GLY A 24 -13.57 24.55 0.55
CA GLY A 24 -12.71 23.42 0.88
C GLY A 24 -11.40 23.47 0.10
N PRO A 25 -10.37 22.70 0.50
CA PRO A 25 -9.14 22.58 -0.26
C PRO A 25 -9.40 22.18 -1.71
N ASN A 26 -8.68 22.84 -2.62
CA ASN A 26 -8.63 22.47 -4.02
C ASN A 26 -7.41 21.57 -4.22
N LEU A 27 -7.64 20.30 -4.56
CA LEU A 27 -6.59 19.33 -4.77
C LEU A 27 -6.85 18.45 -6.00
N VAL A 28 -5.78 18.08 -6.69
CA VAL A 28 -5.81 17.19 -7.86
C VAL A 28 -5.09 15.89 -7.53
N THR A 29 -5.54 14.79 -8.13
CA THR A 29 -4.82 13.50 -8.06
C THR A 29 -3.86 13.42 -9.24
N LEU A 30 -2.62 13.08 -8.96
CA LEU A 30 -1.58 12.97 -9.97
C LEU A 30 -1.68 11.62 -10.72
N PRO A 31 -1.24 11.56 -11.99
CA PRO A 31 -1.17 10.31 -12.72
C PRO A 31 -0.37 9.23 -11.98
N VAL A 32 -0.75 7.97 -12.18
CA VAL A 32 -0.03 6.83 -11.60
C VAL A 32 1.21 6.51 -12.45
N SER A 33 2.31 6.18 -11.77
CA SER A 33 3.62 5.84 -12.34
C SER A 33 4.23 4.65 -11.59
N ASN A 34 5.40 4.15 -12.04
CA ASN A 34 6.13 3.04 -11.42
C ASN A 34 5.25 1.81 -11.09
N ILE A 35 4.35 1.46 -12.02
CA ILE A 35 3.40 0.37 -11.82
C ILE A 35 4.11 -0.97 -11.98
N THR A 36 4.15 -1.75 -10.90
CA THR A 36 4.63 -3.13 -10.88
C THR A 36 3.43 -4.09 -10.73
N SER A 37 3.70 -5.38 -10.50
CA SER A 37 2.64 -6.35 -10.19
C SER A 37 2.05 -6.17 -8.79
N THR A 38 2.77 -5.54 -7.85
CA THR A 38 2.36 -5.43 -6.43
C THR A 38 2.45 -4.02 -5.84
N SER A 39 2.90 -3.04 -6.62
CA SER A 39 3.04 -1.65 -6.20
C SER A 39 2.81 -0.67 -7.34
N ALA A 40 2.53 0.58 -6.99
CA ALA A 40 2.47 1.70 -7.92
C ALA A 40 2.63 3.03 -7.16
N THR A 41 3.10 4.07 -7.83
CA THR A 41 3.28 5.40 -7.23
C THR A 41 2.25 6.38 -7.78
N SER A 42 1.54 7.08 -6.89
CA SER A 42 0.63 8.18 -7.23
C SER A 42 0.75 9.27 -6.17
N GLY A 43 -0.09 10.28 -6.21
CA GLY A 43 0.01 11.41 -5.30
C GLY A 43 -1.06 12.45 -5.53
N GLY A 44 -0.89 13.59 -4.90
CA GLY A 44 -1.77 14.74 -5.09
C GLY A 44 -1.01 16.04 -5.17
N ASP A 45 -1.68 17.07 -5.68
CA ASP A 45 -1.25 18.46 -5.53
C ASP A 45 -2.39 19.24 -4.90
N ILE A 46 -2.15 19.75 -3.69
CA ILE A 46 -3.11 20.60 -2.96
C ILE A 46 -2.80 22.04 -3.33
N LEU A 47 -3.56 22.57 -4.29
CA LEU A 47 -3.41 23.90 -4.89
C LEU A 47 -3.82 25.03 -3.93
N SER A 48 -4.78 24.75 -3.05
CA SER A 48 -5.26 25.65 -2.00
C SER A 48 -5.77 24.83 -0.81
N ASP A 49 -5.61 25.34 0.40
CA ASP A 49 -6.10 24.73 1.64
C ASP A 49 -7.48 25.25 2.07
N GLY A 50 -8.09 26.14 1.27
CA GLY A 50 -9.39 26.70 1.60
C GLY A 50 -9.38 27.60 2.85
N GLY A 51 -8.20 28.01 3.31
CA GLY A 51 -8.01 28.80 4.52
C GLY A 51 -7.93 27.99 5.82
N ASN A 52 -7.93 26.65 5.75
CA ASN A 52 -7.77 25.77 6.91
C ASN A 52 -6.49 24.94 6.80
N PHE A 53 -5.78 24.75 7.92
CA PHE A 53 -4.55 23.96 7.90
C PHE A 53 -4.85 22.47 7.64
N ILE A 54 -4.31 21.95 6.54
CA ILE A 54 -4.33 20.51 6.22
C ILE A 54 -3.40 19.75 7.18
N PHE A 55 -3.96 18.97 8.10
CA PHE A 55 -3.17 18.18 9.06
C PHE A 55 -2.83 16.78 8.57
N SER A 56 -3.42 16.32 7.46
CA SER A 56 -3.15 15.02 6.85
C SER A 56 -3.43 15.07 5.36
N ARG A 57 -2.52 14.52 4.55
CA ARG A 57 -2.70 14.32 3.10
C ARG A 57 -2.06 13.02 2.64
N GLY A 58 -2.54 12.51 1.51
CA GLY A 58 -1.98 11.32 0.91
C GLY A 58 -2.86 10.77 -0.21
N VAL A 59 -2.87 9.45 -0.35
CA VAL A 59 -3.69 8.75 -1.35
C VAL A 59 -4.51 7.63 -0.71
N VAL A 60 -5.66 7.36 -1.32
CA VAL A 60 -6.56 6.26 -0.98
C VAL A 60 -6.95 5.53 -2.26
N TRP A 61 -7.02 4.19 -2.21
CA TRP A 61 -7.28 3.37 -3.38
C TRP A 61 -8.20 2.18 -3.09
N ASP A 62 -8.91 1.74 -4.12
CA ASP A 62 -9.82 0.59 -4.06
C ASP A 62 -9.97 -0.07 -5.45
N LEU A 63 -10.62 -1.23 -5.49
CA LEU A 63 -11.09 -1.93 -6.69
C LEU A 63 -12.37 -1.29 -7.27
N VAL A 64 -13.03 -0.44 -6.48
CA VAL A 64 -14.23 0.32 -6.87
C VAL A 64 -13.88 1.80 -7.01
N MET A 65 -14.54 2.48 -7.95
CA MET A 65 -14.36 3.92 -8.15
C MET A 65 -14.77 4.73 -6.91
N ASP A 66 -14.23 5.94 -6.83
CA ASP A 66 -14.50 6.89 -5.74
C ASP A 66 -14.15 6.36 -4.33
N PRO A 67 -12.94 5.81 -4.13
CA PRO A 67 -12.50 5.38 -2.81
C PRO A 67 -12.50 6.54 -1.81
N THR A 68 -12.79 6.22 -0.55
CA THR A 68 -12.79 7.16 0.58
C THR A 68 -11.97 6.58 1.72
N LEU A 69 -11.61 7.39 2.72
CA LEU A 69 -10.89 6.91 3.90
C LEU A 69 -11.68 5.87 4.71
N ASP A 70 -13.02 5.86 4.60
CA ASP A 70 -13.90 4.86 5.22
C ASP A 70 -14.12 3.61 4.35
N THR A 71 -14.05 3.75 3.02
CA THR A 71 -14.32 2.68 2.05
C THR A 71 -13.18 2.58 1.04
N ASN A 72 -12.22 1.70 1.34
CA ASN A 72 -11.02 1.51 0.52
C ASN A 72 -10.43 0.09 0.67
N ALA A 73 -9.59 -0.26 -0.30
CA ALA A 73 -8.69 -1.41 -0.20
C ALA A 73 -7.35 -1.04 0.48
N GLY A 74 -6.97 0.25 0.45
CA GLY A 74 -5.84 0.77 1.20
C GLY A 74 -5.74 2.29 1.12
N MET A 75 -4.98 2.86 2.06
CA MET A 75 -4.68 4.29 2.13
C MET A 75 -3.28 4.52 2.70
N MET A 76 -2.69 5.66 2.39
CA MET A 76 -1.41 6.07 2.97
C MET A 76 -1.30 7.59 3.02
N SER A 77 -0.95 8.12 4.19
CA SER A 77 -0.64 9.55 4.38
C SER A 77 0.87 9.79 4.39
N ASN A 78 1.30 10.95 3.90
CA ASN A 78 2.72 11.28 3.79
C ASN A 78 3.06 12.72 4.19
N GLY A 79 2.12 13.46 4.77
CA GLY A 79 2.43 14.81 5.25
C GLY A 79 1.23 15.69 5.57
N GLN A 80 1.50 16.99 5.58
CA GLN A 80 0.60 18.07 5.96
C GLN A 80 0.79 19.27 5.02
N GLY A 81 -0.14 20.23 5.07
CA GLY A 81 -0.09 21.47 4.31
C GLY A 81 -0.34 21.30 2.80
N THR A 82 -0.09 22.37 2.05
CA THR A 82 -0.33 22.47 0.59
C THR A 82 0.85 21.97 -0.25
N GLY A 83 0.62 21.84 -1.56
CA GLY A 83 1.60 21.48 -2.56
C GLY A 83 1.61 20.02 -2.97
N GLN A 84 2.50 19.73 -3.91
CA GLN A 84 2.64 18.41 -4.52
C GLN A 84 3.26 17.39 -3.57
N HIS A 85 2.75 16.17 -3.61
CA HIS A 85 3.23 15.04 -2.82
C HIS A 85 2.96 13.72 -3.55
N ASP A 86 3.82 12.73 -3.34
CA ASP A 86 3.72 11.40 -3.93
C ASP A 86 3.93 10.29 -2.89
N VAL A 87 3.32 9.13 -3.17
CA VAL A 87 3.19 8.00 -2.28
C VAL A 87 3.27 6.71 -3.08
N THR A 88 4.03 5.74 -2.57
CA THR A 88 4.06 4.39 -3.11
C THR A 88 2.98 3.53 -2.43
N MET A 89 2.01 3.11 -3.23
CA MET A 89 1.01 2.10 -2.87
C MET A 89 1.67 0.72 -2.97
N ASN A 90 1.61 -0.06 -1.89
CA ASN A 90 2.19 -1.40 -1.80
C ASN A 90 1.11 -2.44 -1.50
N GLY A 91 1.42 -3.72 -1.69
CA GLY A 91 0.51 -4.83 -1.38
C GLY A 91 -0.66 -4.95 -2.35
N LEU A 92 -0.49 -4.46 -3.58
CA LEU A 92 -1.48 -4.58 -4.64
C LEU A 92 -1.51 -6.00 -5.19
N SER A 93 -2.67 -6.40 -5.71
CA SER A 93 -2.80 -7.69 -6.41
C SER A 93 -2.31 -7.57 -7.86
N PRO A 94 -1.59 -8.56 -8.41
CA PRO A 94 -1.19 -8.56 -9.82
C PRO A 94 -2.37 -8.58 -10.78
N ASN A 95 -2.17 -8.05 -11.99
CA ASN A 95 -3.18 -7.98 -13.05
C ASN A 95 -4.55 -7.47 -12.57
N THR A 96 -4.55 -6.47 -11.69
CA THR A 96 -5.75 -5.97 -11.02
C THR A 96 -5.93 -4.49 -11.31
N GLN A 97 -7.15 -4.13 -11.68
CA GLN A 97 -7.54 -2.74 -11.89
C GLN A 97 -7.83 -2.08 -10.54
N TYR A 98 -7.19 -0.94 -10.29
CA TYR A 98 -7.43 -0.10 -9.12
C TYR A 98 -7.86 1.30 -9.54
N TYR A 99 -8.50 2.00 -8.60
CA TYR A 99 -8.83 3.41 -8.64
C TYR A 99 -8.17 4.09 -7.45
N VAL A 100 -7.53 5.23 -7.67
CA VAL A 100 -6.82 6.01 -6.65
C VAL A 100 -7.30 7.45 -6.66
N ARG A 101 -7.35 8.05 -5.46
CA ARG A 101 -7.63 9.46 -5.22
C ARG A 101 -6.63 10.00 -4.22
N ALA A 102 -6.13 11.21 -4.46
CA ALA A 102 -5.49 12.00 -3.43
C ALA A 102 -6.53 12.46 -2.41
N PHE A 103 -6.16 12.56 -1.14
CA PHE A 103 -7.02 13.10 -0.08
C PHE A 103 -6.30 14.17 0.73
N ALA A 104 -7.08 15.05 1.35
CA ALA A 104 -6.65 16.00 2.36
C ALA A 104 -7.67 16.05 3.50
N GLN A 105 -7.21 16.18 4.74
CA GLN A 105 -8.05 16.35 5.92
C GLN A 105 -7.66 17.63 6.67
N ASP A 106 -8.68 18.34 7.13
CA ASP A 106 -8.57 19.44 8.07
C ASP A 106 -9.67 19.27 9.15
N PHE A 107 -9.77 20.23 10.08
CA PHE A 107 -10.72 20.12 11.19
C PHE A 107 -12.20 20.25 10.79
N THR A 108 -12.48 20.66 9.56
CA THR A 108 -13.80 20.83 8.98
C THR A 108 -14.25 19.63 8.13
N GLY A 109 -13.35 18.71 7.78
CA GLY A 109 -13.70 17.50 7.04
C GLY A 109 -12.57 16.84 6.23
N GLU A 110 -12.99 16.16 5.16
CA GLU A 110 -12.12 15.43 4.24
C GLU A 110 -12.47 15.79 2.80
N TRP A 111 -11.45 15.93 1.97
CA TRP A 111 -11.60 16.25 0.56
C TRP A 111 -10.74 15.32 -0.27
N TYR A 112 -11.17 15.15 -1.51
CA TYR A 112 -10.61 14.18 -2.41
C TYR A 112 -10.40 14.81 -3.78
N GLY A 113 -9.28 14.47 -4.41
CA GLY A 113 -9.06 14.78 -5.81
C GLY A 113 -9.92 13.92 -6.75
N GLY A 114 -9.71 14.12 -8.05
CA GLY A 114 -10.34 13.32 -9.09
C GLY A 114 -9.89 11.87 -9.09
N ASN A 115 -10.75 10.98 -9.56
CA ASN A 115 -10.48 9.54 -9.63
C ASN A 115 -9.50 9.22 -10.77
N VAL A 116 -8.44 8.48 -10.48
CA VAL A 116 -7.46 8.00 -11.48
C VAL A 116 -7.42 6.47 -11.46
N SER A 117 -7.60 5.84 -12.61
CA SER A 117 -7.58 4.38 -12.74
C SER A 117 -6.23 3.89 -13.26
N PHE A 118 -5.72 2.79 -12.71
CA PHE A 118 -4.52 2.12 -13.22
C PHE A 118 -4.63 0.60 -13.05
N GLN A 119 -3.96 -0.15 -13.91
CA GLN A 119 -3.91 -1.61 -13.84
C GLN A 119 -2.51 -2.05 -13.47
N THR A 120 -2.37 -2.85 -12.40
CA THR A 120 -1.10 -3.47 -12.04
C THR A 120 -0.62 -4.40 -13.15
N ALA A 121 0.69 -4.56 -13.27
CA ALA A 121 1.25 -5.49 -14.22
C ALA A 121 0.80 -6.93 -13.87
N THR A 122 0.69 -7.79 -14.88
CA THR A 122 0.63 -9.22 -14.62
C THR A 122 1.92 -9.65 -13.94
N ALA A 123 1.81 -10.45 -12.88
CA ALA A 123 2.98 -11.07 -12.28
C ALA A 123 3.70 -11.87 -13.38
N SER A 124 4.91 -11.43 -13.72
CA SER A 124 5.76 -12.16 -14.63
C SER A 124 6.19 -13.47 -13.98
N ILE A 125 6.47 -14.47 -14.80
CA ILE A 125 7.11 -15.69 -14.33
C ILE A 125 8.46 -15.37 -13.65
N GLY A 126 9.09 -14.21 -13.93
CA GLY A 126 10.24 -13.71 -13.17
C GLY A 126 9.89 -13.31 -11.73
N GLU A 127 8.82 -12.54 -11.53
CA GLU A 127 8.33 -12.13 -10.20
C GLU A 127 7.71 -13.30 -9.39
N LEU A 128 7.19 -14.33 -10.07
CA LEU A 128 6.75 -15.58 -9.43
C LEU A 128 7.87 -16.62 -9.26
N ASN A 129 8.95 -16.52 -10.06
CA ASN A 129 10.17 -17.33 -9.96
C ASN A 129 11.34 -16.59 -9.30
N ASP A 130 11.08 -15.51 -8.56
CA ASP A 130 11.99 -15.02 -7.52
C ASP A 130 12.08 -15.97 -6.32
N VAL A 131 11.93 -17.26 -6.57
CA VAL A 131 12.65 -18.27 -5.80
C VAL A 131 14.09 -18.24 -6.32
N TRP A 132 14.84 -17.19 -5.96
CA TRP A 132 16.32 -17.19 -6.08
C TRP A 132 16.95 -18.31 -5.27
N VAL A 133 16.16 -19.01 -4.44
CA VAL A 133 16.56 -20.06 -3.52
C VAL A 133 16.50 -21.43 -4.20
N ALA A 134 17.63 -21.88 -4.72
CA ALA A 134 17.80 -23.24 -5.23
C ALA A 134 18.05 -24.22 -4.08
N ILE A 135 17.29 -25.32 -4.01
CA ILE A 135 17.47 -26.38 -3.00
C ILE A 135 17.81 -27.68 -3.70
N GLY A 136 19.02 -28.17 -3.48
CA GLY A 136 19.54 -29.35 -4.17
C GLY A 136 20.42 -30.23 -3.26
N PRO A 137 20.42 -31.56 -3.46
CA PRO A 137 19.55 -32.32 -4.35
C PRO A 137 18.10 -32.41 -3.83
N ASN A 138 17.12 -32.41 -4.72
CA ASN A 138 15.72 -32.67 -4.41
C ASN A 138 15.14 -33.64 -5.45
N PRO A 139 14.81 -34.90 -5.10
CA PRO A 139 14.83 -35.49 -3.75
C PRO A 139 16.23 -35.66 -3.14
N THR A 140 16.34 -35.57 -1.81
CA THR A 140 17.59 -35.79 -1.05
C THR A 140 17.58 -37.10 -0.28
N ALA A 141 18.75 -37.70 -0.07
CA ALA A 141 18.96 -38.81 0.87
C ALA A 141 19.36 -38.33 2.28
N GLY A 142 19.63 -37.04 2.48
CA GLY A 142 20.16 -36.49 3.73
C GLY A 142 20.63 -35.06 3.56
N ARG A 143 21.77 -34.85 2.90
CA ARG A 143 22.35 -33.52 2.74
C ARG A 143 21.61 -32.71 1.67
N ILE A 144 21.38 -31.44 1.95
CA ILE A 144 20.94 -30.44 0.98
C ILE A 144 21.80 -29.19 1.08
N THR A 145 21.88 -28.49 -0.04
CA THR A 145 22.42 -27.15 -0.18
C THR A 145 21.29 -26.23 -0.62
N ILE A 146 21.16 -25.12 0.09
CA ILE A 146 20.25 -24.02 -0.22
C ILE A 146 21.11 -22.86 -0.70
N ARG A 147 20.93 -22.40 -1.94
CA ARG A 147 21.74 -21.35 -2.57
C ARG A 147 20.85 -20.21 -3.05
N TRP A 148 21.30 -18.97 -2.89
CA TRP A 148 20.58 -17.80 -3.41
C TRP A 148 21.49 -16.79 -4.09
N GLU A 149 20.98 -16.17 -5.17
CA GLU A 149 21.80 -15.34 -6.07
C GLU A 149 21.54 -13.83 -5.95
N ASN A 150 20.45 -13.39 -5.31
CA ASN A 150 20.08 -11.97 -5.25
C ASN A 150 20.81 -11.21 -4.12
N ASN A 151 20.90 -9.88 -4.26
CA ASN A 151 21.46 -8.92 -3.29
C ASN A 151 20.59 -8.75 -2.03
N ASP A 152 19.32 -9.18 -2.07
CA ASP A 152 18.43 -9.15 -0.90
C ASP A 152 18.90 -10.15 0.14
N GLN A 153 19.12 -9.65 1.35
CA GLN A 153 19.59 -10.46 2.47
C GLN A 153 18.44 -11.35 2.96
N ILE A 154 18.54 -12.66 2.70
CA ILE A 154 17.70 -13.64 3.40
C ILE A 154 18.06 -13.57 4.88
N GLU A 155 17.07 -13.30 5.72
CA GLU A 155 17.24 -13.21 7.17
C GLU A 155 17.03 -14.57 7.84
N ARG A 156 16.12 -15.38 7.28
CA ARG A 156 15.65 -16.61 7.91
C ARG A 156 15.28 -17.68 6.90
N ILE A 157 15.66 -18.92 7.22
CA ILE A 157 15.27 -20.13 6.49
C ILE A 157 14.77 -21.18 7.50
N GLU A 158 13.60 -21.78 7.24
CA GLU A 158 12.92 -22.73 8.11
C GLU A 158 12.51 -23.97 7.32
N LEU A 159 12.68 -25.16 7.92
CA LEU A 159 12.19 -26.42 7.39
C LEU A 159 11.00 -26.88 8.22
N TYR A 160 9.88 -27.11 7.56
CA TYR A 160 8.64 -27.59 8.16
C TYR A 160 8.35 -29.03 7.74
N ASP A 161 7.82 -29.83 8.65
CA ASP A 161 7.12 -31.06 8.27
C ASP A 161 5.68 -30.76 7.76
N LEU A 162 4.97 -31.79 7.27
CA LEU A 162 3.60 -31.63 6.76
C LEU A 162 2.56 -31.27 7.83
N TYR A 163 2.91 -31.36 9.12
CA TYR A 163 2.04 -30.93 10.22
C TYR A 163 2.31 -29.47 10.62
N GLY A 164 3.19 -28.77 9.89
CA GLY A 164 3.54 -27.38 10.15
C GLY A 164 4.51 -27.20 11.32
N ARG A 165 5.21 -28.26 11.76
CA ARG A 165 6.23 -28.15 12.82
C ARG A 165 7.58 -27.81 12.22
N ILE A 166 8.27 -26.83 12.81
CA ILE A 166 9.65 -26.50 12.44
C ILE A 166 10.58 -27.63 12.91
N VAL A 167 11.33 -28.21 11.97
CA VAL A 167 12.32 -29.28 12.22
C VAL A 167 13.77 -28.79 12.06
N ARG A 168 13.98 -27.70 11.33
CA ARG A 168 15.24 -26.94 11.24
C ARG A 168 14.94 -25.46 11.06
N GLU A 169 15.82 -24.62 11.58
CA GLU A 169 15.82 -23.19 11.34
C GLU A 169 17.27 -22.69 11.22
N ALA A 170 17.46 -21.63 10.46
CA ALA A 170 18.70 -20.89 10.39
C ALA A 170 18.39 -19.41 10.23
N ARG A 171 19.12 -18.57 10.99
CA ARG A 171 19.24 -17.15 10.68
C ARG A 171 20.47 -16.98 9.81
N VAL A 172 20.32 -16.22 8.74
CA VAL A 172 21.34 -16.09 7.71
C VAL A 172 21.80 -14.64 7.66
N ASN A 173 23.10 -14.43 7.47
CA ASN A 173 23.70 -13.11 7.40
C ASN A 173 24.86 -13.13 6.40
N GLY A 174 24.68 -12.54 5.22
CA GLY A 174 25.73 -12.32 4.22
C GLY A 174 26.30 -13.55 3.49
N SER A 175 26.00 -14.79 3.91
CA SER A 175 26.27 -15.97 3.08
C SER A 175 25.33 -15.97 1.87
N HIS A 176 25.66 -16.71 0.81
CA HIS A 176 24.75 -17.02 -0.31
C HIS A 176 24.41 -18.52 -0.38
N GLU A 177 24.81 -19.24 0.66
CA GLU A 177 24.71 -20.70 0.75
C GLU A 177 24.47 -21.15 2.19
N LEU A 178 23.64 -22.18 2.35
CA LEU A 178 23.38 -22.88 3.61
C LEU A 178 23.31 -24.39 3.33
N GLU A 179 24.13 -25.18 4.03
CA GLU A 179 24.04 -26.63 4.02
C GLU A 179 23.28 -27.15 5.24
N TRP A 180 22.37 -28.10 5.01
CA TRP A 180 21.72 -28.88 6.06
C TRP A 180 21.94 -30.37 5.88
N ASP A 181 22.24 -31.05 6.99
CA ASP A 181 22.16 -32.50 7.08
C ASP A 181 20.81 -32.92 7.66
N LEU A 182 19.98 -33.53 6.81
CA LEU A 182 18.65 -34.03 7.12
C LEU A 182 18.62 -35.55 7.29
N SER A 183 19.78 -36.21 7.43
CA SER A 183 19.86 -37.68 7.53
C SER A 183 19.11 -38.25 8.73
N ALA A 184 18.95 -37.47 9.80
CA ALA A 184 18.19 -37.84 10.99
C ALA A 184 16.66 -37.70 10.83
N LEU A 185 16.18 -37.08 9.74
CA LEU A 185 14.76 -36.90 9.48
C LEU A 185 14.16 -38.12 8.76
N ALA A 186 12.91 -38.43 9.07
CA ALA A 186 12.17 -39.49 8.39
C ALA A 186 11.99 -39.17 6.89
N ALA A 187 11.89 -40.20 6.06
CA ALA A 187 11.51 -40.05 4.67
C ALA A 187 10.11 -39.42 4.55
N GLY A 188 9.94 -38.50 3.61
CA GLY A 188 8.69 -37.76 3.47
C GLY A 188 8.82 -36.42 2.75
N ASN A 189 7.72 -35.69 2.71
CA ASN A 189 7.68 -34.33 2.19
C ASN A 189 7.95 -33.34 3.32
N TYR A 190 8.69 -32.30 2.98
CA TYR A 190 8.97 -31.15 3.83
C TYR A 190 8.75 -29.88 3.02
N LEU A 191 8.59 -28.76 3.72
CA LEU A 191 8.50 -27.42 3.12
C LEU A 191 9.66 -26.58 3.65
N VAL A 192 10.45 -26.00 2.75
CA VAL A 192 11.48 -25.02 3.10
C VAL A 192 10.88 -23.64 2.86
N ARG A 193 10.75 -22.85 3.93
CA ARG A 193 10.34 -21.45 3.88
C ARG A 193 11.57 -20.55 4.03
N TRP A 194 11.60 -19.44 3.31
CA TRP A 194 12.62 -18.41 3.46
C TRP A 194 11.98 -17.03 3.54
N GLU A 195 12.64 -16.10 4.21
CA GLU A 195 12.16 -14.73 4.48
C GLU A 195 13.33 -13.74 4.38
N SER A 196 13.08 -12.61 3.70
CA SER A 196 13.92 -11.42 3.63
C SER A 196 13.10 -10.19 4.06
N GLU A 197 13.72 -9.01 4.10
CA GLU A 197 13.02 -7.75 4.42
C GLU A 197 11.84 -7.45 3.47
N GLN A 198 11.92 -7.93 2.22
CA GLN A 198 10.96 -7.58 1.17
C GLN A 198 10.14 -8.78 0.67
N TYR A 199 10.64 -10.00 0.83
CA TYR A 199 10.08 -11.19 0.18
C TYR A 199 10.06 -12.41 1.09
N GLN A 200 9.18 -13.35 0.78
CA GLN A 200 9.18 -14.68 1.37
C GLN A 200 8.75 -15.72 0.34
N GLY A 201 9.21 -16.95 0.49
CA GLY A 201 8.86 -18.04 -0.40
C GLY A 201 8.86 -19.40 0.27
N VAL A 202 8.29 -20.39 -0.43
CA VAL A 202 8.20 -21.78 0.04
C VAL A 202 8.56 -22.74 -1.09
N VAL A 203 9.43 -23.71 -0.80
CA VAL A 203 9.86 -24.75 -1.73
C VAL A 203 9.57 -26.13 -1.12
N ARG A 204 8.95 -27.02 -1.89
CA ARG A 204 8.77 -28.42 -1.46
C ARG A 204 10.08 -29.18 -1.56
N LEU A 205 10.45 -29.88 -0.49
CA LEU A 205 11.58 -30.80 -0.43
C LEU A 205 11.10 -32.24 -0.22
N ILE A 206 11.75 -33.20 -0.89
CA ILE A 206 11.47 -34.63 -0.74
C ILE A 206 12.68 -35.32 -0.13
N LYS A 207 12.53 -35.91 1.06
CA LYS A 207 13.52 -36.78 1.70
C LYS A 207 13.18 -38.24 1.40
N LYS A 208 14.11 -38.94 0.75
CA LYS A 208 14.04 -40.40 0.53
C LYS A 208 14.54 -41.17 1.74
#